data_AF-A0A0F9EJK5-F1
#
_entry.id   AF-A0A0F9EJK5-F1
#
_cell.length_a   1.000
_cell.length_b   1.000
_cell.length_c   1.000
_cell.angle_alpha   90.00
_cell.angle_beta   90.00
_cell.angle_gamma   90.00
#
_symmetry.space_group_name_H-M   'P 1'
#
loop_
_entity.id
_entity.type
_entity.pdbx_description
1 polymer ?
#
loop_
_entity_poly.entity_id
_entity_poly.type
_entity_poly.pdbx_seq_one_letter_code
_entity_poly.pdbx_strand_id
1 'polypeptide(L)'
;MLIELSKIHLDAKDRLRAKHQNIQKLASSIARRGLIQPIVLRPPHKSELPLPEGKDYVIEAGARRFIAMLFLQPMLESDPATLHLSLVPGEITAEIRHGDDELMSLEVEFHENEDRDNFDWKEKASYVWRIHDGNVARNPEWNVDDTSLLLEMGRSTTFQYLEFRDNPAVFADERVSGADTFRTAKKQFDIVKSLKKREMIVEFRKKRNADLKARQAEGGGATSVTDFELGTIYPSVDLDQVEMEVGGLAARIAQQGDCREWIKKWPDEAFDFLHWDPPYGGEQSGGAFTSFRKIDDSWAYAMKLISDMIPDLHRVLRPGHWLAIWCHPSNTQDVTRLLAGHVLDDVLPLRCYNCRKSWTSEKLQHYCPASGHSFWVNPYPNHWYKVNRKADGHEIKRFLVNAEEPFLFAAKMQ
;
A
#
# COMPACT_ATOMS: atom_id res chain seq x y z
N MET A 1 -25.88 -2.45 37.66
CA MET A 1 -26.25 -1.94 39.01
C MET A 1 -26.67 -0.47 38.90
N LEU A 2 -27.42 0.06 39.87
CA LEU A 2 -27.74 1.49 39.91
C LEU A 2 -26.63 2.25 40.66
N ILE A 3 -26.20 3.38 40.12
CA ILE A 3 -25.17 4.25 40.70
C ILE A 3 -25.71 5.68 40.74
N GLU A 4 -25.51 6.36 41.86
CA GLU A 4 -25.86 7.78 41.97
C GLU A 4 -25.04 8.62 40.97
N LEU A 5 -25.73 9.48 40.21
CA LEU A 5 -25.10 10.38 39.24
C LEU A 5 -24.12 11.34 39.92
N SER A 6 -24.38 11.71 41.19
CA SER A 6 -23.51 12.52 42.02
C SER A 6 -22.15 11.86 42.24
N LYS A 7 -22.04 10.53 42.23
CA LYS A 7 -20.80 9.76 42.46
C LYS A 7 -19.93 9.60 41.22
N ILE A 8 -20.42 10.00 40.04
CA ILE A 8 -19.73 9.78 38.76
C ILE A 8 -18.99 11.05 38.33
N HIS A 9 -17.70 10.90 38.06
CA HIS A 9 -16.84 11.92 37.47
C HIS A 9 -16.71 11.68 35.95
N LEU A 10 -16.94 12.74 35.18
CA LEU A 10 -16.65 12.79 33.75
C LEU A 10 -15.42 13.68 33.57
N ASP A 11 -14.27 13.06 33.32
CA ASP A 11 -13.08 13.82 32.97
C ASP A 11 -13.21 14.35 31.53
N ALA A 12 -13.21 15.67 31.39
CA ALA A 12 -13.29 16.34 30.09
C ALA A 12 -11.94 16.44 29.39
N LYS A 13 -10.81 16.26 30.10
CA LYS A 13 -9.47 16.51 29.56
C LYS A 13 -8.95 15.37 28.68
N ASP A 14 -9.29 14.13 29.03
CA ASP A 14 -8.70 12.95 28.38
C ASP A 14 -9.61 12.26 27.34
N ARG A 15 -10.83 12.78 27.18
CA ARG A 15 -11.81 12.31 26.20
C ARG A 15 -11.50 12.93 24.84
N LEU A 16 -11.22 12.09 23.83
CA LEU A 16 -10.92 12.53 22.46
C LEU A 16 -12.09 13.30 21.81
N ARG A 17 -13.31 13.16 22.35
CA ARG A 17 -14.49 13.84 21.84
C ARG A 17 -14.82 15.12 22.60
N ALA A 18 -14.36 16.25 22.05
CA ALA A 18 -14.64 17.58 22.62
C ALA A 18 -16.10 18.05 22.49
N LYS A 19 -16.94 17.43 21.63
CA LYS A 19 -18.33 17.88 21.38
C LYS A 19 -19.33 16.71 21.34
N HIS A 20 -20.20 16.63 22.33
CA HIS A 20 -21.33 15.71 22.34
C HIS A 20 -22.53 16.29 21.59
N GLN A 21 -22.76 15.82 20.35
CA GLN A 21 -23.92 16.24 19.55
C GLN A 21 -25.16 15.38 19.83
N ASN A 22 -26.36 15.93 19.56
CA ASN A 22 -27.66 15.27 19.64
C ASN A 22 -28.03 14.73 21.05
N ILE A 23 -27.55 15.38 22.12
CA ILE A 23 -27.84 14.97 23.50
C ILE A 23 -29.34 15.03 23.80
N GLN A 24 -30.05 16.06 23.34
CA GLN A 24 -31.49 16.22 23.59
C GLN A 24 -32.29 15.09 22.93
N LYS A 25 -31.97 14.74 21.68
CA LYS A 25 -32.61 13.62 20.97
C LYS A 25 -32.36 12.28 21.69
N LEU A 26 -31.14 12.09 22.20
CA LEU A 26 -30.79 10.91 22.99
C LEU A 26 -31.55 10.88 24.32
N ALA A 27 -31.62 12.01 25.04
CA ALA A 27 -32.39 12.17 26.26
C ALA A 27 -33.87 11.84 26.03
N SER A 28 -34.51 12.39 25.00
CA SER A 28 -35.90 12.05 24.65
C SER A 28 -36.09 10.58 24.26
N SER A 29 -35.05 9.92 23.74
CA SER A 29 -35.09 8.48 23.48
C SER A 29 -35.03 7.68 24.78
N ILE A 30 -34.10 8.03 25.68
CA ILE A 30 -33.94 7.39 27.00
C ILE A 30 -35.20 7.58 27.84
N ALA A 31 -35.77 8.79 27.88
CA ALA A 31 -37.03 9.09 28.55
C ALA A 31 -38.17 8.13 28.15
N ARG A 32 -38.28 7.82 26.85
CA ARG A 32 -39.36 6.99 26.29
C ARG A 32 -39.10 5.49 26.40
N ARG A 33 -37.85 5.05 26.28
CA ARG A 33 -37.48 3.63 26.13
C ARG A 33 -36.62 3.09 27.27
N GLY A 34 -36.30 3.92 28.25
CA GLY A 34 -35.29 3.63 29.25
C GLY A 34 -33.87 3.69 28.69
N LEU A 35 -32.90 3.52 29.58
CA LEU A 35 -31.49 3.37 29.22
C LEU A 35 -31.24 1.90 28.81
N ILE A 36 -31.26 1.64 27.50
CA ILE A 36 -31.16 0.28 26.95
C ILE A 36 -29.79 -0.36 27.24
N GLN A 37 -28.72 0.42 27.09
CA GLN A 37 -27.36 -0.05 27.34
C GLN A 37 -26.77 0.73 28.52
N PRO A 38 -26.32 0.04 29.58
CA PRO A 38 -25.71 0.68 30.75
C PRO A 38 -24.46 1.47 30.37
N ILE A 39 -24.10 2.46 31.19
CA ILE A 39 -22.79 3.11 31.09
C ILE A 39 -21.72 2.22 31.73
N VAL A 40 -20.47 2.36 31.32
CA VAL A 40 -19.35 1.65 31.94
C VAL A 40 -18.59 2.61 32.83
N LEU A 41 -18.39 2.23 34.08
CA LEU A 41 -17.67 2.97 35.09
C LEU A 41 -16.48 2.16 35.57
N ARG A 42 -15.45 2.84 36.06
CA ARG A 42 -14.36 2.23 36.82
C ARG A 42 -14.02 3.07 38.05
N PRO A 43 -13.38 2.50 39.08
CA PRO A 43 -12.71 3.28 40.12
C PRO A 43 -11.65 4.23 39.51
N PRO A 44 -11.35 5.37 40.15
CA PRO A 44 -10.27 6.24 39.71
C PRO A 44 -8.91 5.55 39.81
N HIS A 45 -8.03 5.78 38.83
CA HIS A 45 -6.63 5.39 38.92
C HIS A 45 -5.88 6.31 39.88
N LYS A 46 -4.71 5.85 40.35
CA LYS A 46 -3.85 6.65 41.24
C LYS A 46 -3.44 8.00 40.63
N SER A 47 -3.29 8.05 39.32
CA SER A 47 -2.96 9.27 38.54
C SER A 47 -4.08 10.30 38.54
N GLU A 48 -5.33 9.87 38.71
CA GLU A 48 -6.53 10.72 38.67
C GLU A 48 -6.96 11.21 40.05
N LEU A 49 -6.32 10.73 41.11
CA LEU A 49 -6.62 11.13 42.47
C LEU A 49 -5.92 12.46 42.85
N PRO A 50 -6.58 13.31 43.65
CA PRO A 50 -7.94 13.14 44.16
C PRO A 50 -9.01 13.51 43.12
N LEU A 51 -10.10 12.74 43.09
CA LEU A 51 -11.31 13.15 42.39
C LEU A 51 -11.99 14.33 43.13
N PRO A 52 -12.85 15.11 42.45
CA PRO A 52 -13.70 16.09 43.13
C PRO A 52 -14.52 15.48 44.27
N GLU A 53 -14.87 16.28 45.27
CA GLU A 53 -15.59 15.81 46.46
C GLU A 53 -16.90 15.08 46.08
N GLY A 54 -17.11 13.91 46.70
CA GLY A 54 -18.29 13.06 46.46
C GLY A 54 -18.24 12.21 45.19
N LYS A 55 -17.11 12.17 44.46
CA LYS A 55 -16.92 11.33 43.27
C LYS A 55 -16.15 10.06 43.62
N ASP A 56 -16.75 8.92 43.27
CA ASP A 56 -16.20 7.58 43.53
C ASP A 56 -15.80 6.84 42.24
N TYR A 57 -16.36 7.25 41.10
CA TYR A 57 -16.21 6.54 39.83
C TYR A 57 -15.82 7.49 38.71
N VAL A 58 -15.00 7.00 37.78
CA VAL A 58 -14.70 7.65 36.50
C VAL A 58 -15.45 6.91 35.42
N ILE A 59 -16.12 7.66 34.54
CA ILE A 59 -16.77 7.06 33.38
C ILE A 59 -15.72 6.53 32.42
N GLU A 60 -15.95 5.36 31.85
CA GLU A 60 -15.06 4.68 30.90
C GLU A 60 -15.72 4.64 29.51
N ALA A 61 -16.98 4.22 29.44
CA ALA A 61 -17.79 4.23 28.21
C ALA A 61 -19.20 4.78 28.45
N GLY A 62 -19.82 5.33 27.40
CA GLY A 62 -21.18 5.87 27.45
C GLY A 62 -21.32 7.32 27.95
N ALA A 63 -20.30 8.17 27.82
CA ALA A 63 -20.33 9.58 28.26
C ALA A 63 -21.57 10.37 27.77
N ARG A 64 -22.01 10.14 26.53
CA ARG A 64 -23.22 10.79 25.99
C ARG A 64 -24.50 10.39 26.73
N ARG A 65 -24.60 9.11 27.13
CA ARG A 65 -25.75 8.59 27.89
C ARG A 65 -25.77 9.18 29.29
N PHE A 66 -24.60 9.28 29.92
CA PHE A 66 -24.46 9.97 31.19
C PHE A 66 -24.90 11.45 31.11
N ILE A 67 -24.41 12.21 30.12
CA ILE A 67 -24.83 13.61 29.94
C ILE A 67 -26.32 13.72 29.61
N ALA A 68 -26.86 12.83 28.77
CA ALA A 68 -28.29 12.79 28.49
C ALA A 68 -29.12 12.50 29.75
N MET A 69 -28.63 11.62 30.65
CA MET A 69 -29.28 11.36 31.94
C MET A 69 -29.22 12.57 32.87
N LEU A 70 -28.11 13.30 32.93
CA LEU A 70 -28.03 14.57 33.67
C LEU A 70 -29.04 15.59 33.14
N PHE A 71 -29.24 15.65 31.82
CA PHE A 71 -30.25 16.52 31.21
C PHE A 71 -31.70 16.11 31.56
N LEU A 72 -31.95 14.82 31.81
CA LEU A 72 -33.26 14.29 32.19
C LEU A 72 -33.58 14.46 33.68
N GLN A 73 -32.59 14.69 34.55
CA GLN A 73 -32.77 14.73 36.00
C GLN A 73 -33.89 15.69 36.47
N PRO A 74 -33.93 16.96 36.04
CA PRO A 74 -34.98 17.87 36.48
C PRO A 74 -36.39 17.38 36.13
N MET A 75 -36.53 16.72 34.97
CA MET A 75 -37.81 16.17 34.53
C MET A 75 -38.18 14.93 35.36
N LEU A 76 -37.22 14.02 35.61
CA LEU A 76 -37.38 12.84 36.47
C LEU A 76 -37.79 13.20 37.90
N GLU A 77 -37.25 14.29 38.45
CA GLU A 77 -37.59 14.79 39.78
C GLU A 77 -38.98 15.43 39.83
N SER A 78 -39.36 16.17 38.78
CA SER A 78 -40.65 16.88 38.75
C SER A 78 -41.85 15.99 38.43
N ASP A 79 -41.68 14.97 37.59
CA ASP A 79 -42.75 14.11 37.11
C ASP A 79 -42.24 12.71 36.73
N PRO A 80 -42.00 11.82 37.71
CA PRO A 80 -41.50 10.48 37.45
C PRO A 80 -42.52 9.59 36.71
N ALA A 81 -43.81 9.95 36.67
CA ALA A 81 -44.87 9.12 36.11
C ALA A 81 -44.90 9.14 34.56
N THR A 82 -44.34 10.17 33.92
CA THR A 82 -44.33 10.30 32.46
C THR A 82 -43.17 9.58 31.78
N LEU A 83 -42.29 8.94 32.55
CA LEU A 83 -41.04 8.38 32.07
C LEU A 83 -41.02 6.85 32.18
N HIS A 84 -40.15 6.24 31.38
CA HIS A 84 -40.01 4.79 31.40
C HIS A 84 -39.67 4.28 32.81
N LEU A 85 -40.39 3.26 33.29
CA LEU A 85 -40.34 2.75 34.67
C LEU A 85 -38.96 2.27 35.16
N SER A 86 -38.00 2.10 34.24
CA SER A 86 -36.64 1.67 34.56
C SER A 86 -35.69 2.83 34.93
N LEU A 87 -36.15 4.08 34.87
CA LEU A 87 -35.34 5.25 35.21
C LEU A 87 -35.61 5.65 36.66
N VAL A 88 -34.55 5.82 37.44
CA VAL A 88 -34.63 6.25 38.85
C VAL A 88 -34.04 7.65 38.96
N PRO A 89 -34.76 8.63 39.53
CA PRO A 89 -34.21 9.96 39.80
C PRO A 89 -32.91 9.87 40.62
N GLY A 90 -31.92 10.69 40.29
CA GLY A 90 -30.58 10.67 40.88
C GLY A 90 -29.67 9.49 40.50
N GLU A 91 -30.15 8.42 39.86
CA GLU A 91 -29.37 7.21 39.60
C GLU A 91 -29.29 6.83 38.11
N ILE A 92 -28.30 6.01 37.76
CA ILE A 92 -28.13 5.46 36.41
C ILE A 92 -27.70 4.00 36.44
N THR A 93 -28.22 3.20 35.51
CA THR A 93 -27.76 1.83 35.31
C THR A 93 -26.33 1.84 34.74
N ALA A 94 -25.41 1.26 35.50
CA ALA A 94 -24.01 1.15 35.16
C ALA A 94 -23.47 -0.28 35.32
N GLU A 95 -22.42 -0.57 34.58
CA GLU A 95 -21.54 -1.71 34.76
C GLU A 95 -20.22 -1.19 35.34
N ILE A 96 -19.78 -1.75 36.48
CA ILE A 96 -18.49 -1.39 37.07
C ILE A 96 -17.45 -2.38 36.57
N ARG A 97 -16.42 -1.85 35.92
CA ARG A 97 -15.22 -2.59 35.55
C ARG A 97 -14.17 -2.41 36.63
N HIS A 98 -13.68 -3.54 37.14
CA HIS A 98 -12.56 -3.56 38.07
C HIS A 98 -11.30 -3.89 37.25
N GLY A 99 -10.53 -2.87 36.89
CA GLY A 99 -9.28 -3.03 36.15
C GLY A 99 -8.54 -1.71 36.07
N ASP A 100 -7.24 -1.73 36.39
CA ASP A 100 -6.36 -0.55 36.37
C ASP A 100 -5.76 -0.28 34.98
N ASP A 101 -6.37 -0.81 33.93
CA ASP A 101 -5.80 -0.81 32.60
C ASP A 101 -6.36 0.34 31.73
N GLU A 102 -5.65 1.47 31.73
CA GLU A 102 -5.94 2.63 30.88
C GLU A 102 -6.00 2.29 29.38
N LEU A 103 -5.24 1.27 28.95
CA LEU A 103 -5.18 0.85 27.55
C LEU A 103 -6.42 0.06 27.17
N MET A 104 -6.86 -0.86 28.03
CA MET A 104 -8.13 -1.55 27.87
C MET A 104 -9.31 -0.56 27.85
N SER A 105 -9.26 0.48 28.68
CA SER A 105 -10.27 1.55 28.68
C SER A 105 -10.36 2.24 27.31
N LEU A 106 -9.21 2.51 26.71
CA LEU A 106 -9.11 3.14 25.40
C LEU A 106 -9.60 2.23 24.26
N GLU A 107 -9.32 0.93 24.34
CA GLU A 107 -9.80 -0.09 23.39
C GLU A 107 -11.33 -0.22 23.42
N VAL A 108 -11.93 -0.26 24.61
CA VAL A 108 -13.39 -0.30 24.74
C VAL A 108 -14.03 0.98 24.21
N GLU A 109 -13.44 2.14 24.47
CA GLU A 109 -13.93 3.40 23.92
C GLU A 109 -13.81 3.44 22.38
N PHE A 110 -12.75 2.87 21.81
CA PHE A 110 -12.61 2.74 20.36
C PHE A 110 -13.74 1.91 19.74
N HIS A 111 -14.04 0.72 20.26
CA HIS A 111 -15.09 -0.14 19.72
C HIS A 111 -16.50 0.47 19.89
N GLU A 112 -16.79 1.14 21.02
CA GLU A 112 -18.05 1.89 21.15
C GLU A 112 -18.18 2.99 20.08
N ASN A 113 -17.05 3.59 19.70
CA ASN A 113 -17.04 4.66 18.71
C ASN A 113 -17.08 4.18 17.26
N GLU A 114 -16.54 2.99 16.98
CA GLU A 114 -16.49 2.40 15.64
C GLU A 114 -17.87 2.23 15.01
N ASP A 115 -18.85 1.82 15.80
CA ASP A 115 -20.23 1.59 15.35
C ASP A 115 -21.03 2.89 15.10
N ARG A 116 -20.40 4.06 15.20
CA ARG A 116 -21.09 5.35 15.06
C ARG A 116 -20.98 5.90 13.63
N ASP A 117 -22.11 6.33 13.06
CA ASP A 117 -22.19 6.94 11.72
C ASP A 117 -21.24 8.13 11.49
N ASN A 118 -20.86 8.85 12.55
CA ASN A 118 -20.02 10.05 12.49
C ASN A 118 -18.69 9.84 13.21
N PHE A 119 -18.06 8.68 13.07
CA PHE A 119 -16.71 8.46 13.58
C PHE A 119 -15.70 9.05 12.60
N ASP A 120 -15.22 10.26 12.91
CA ASP A 120 -14.29 10.97 12.04
C ASP A 120 -12.99 10.17 11.89
N TRP A 121 -12.43 10.15 10.70
CA TRP A 121 -11.24 9.34 10.42
C TRP A 121 -10.02 9.83 11.21
N LYS A 122 -9.96 11.13 11.58
CA LYS A 122 -8.89 11.67 12.45
C LYS A 122 -9.04 11.20 13.89
N GLU A 123 -10.27 11.16 14.39
CA GLU A 123 -10.61 10.60 15.70
C GLU A 123 -10.17 9.13 15.73
N LYS A 124 -10.56 8.36 14.69
CA LYS A 124 -10.14 6.96 14.52
C LYS A 124 -8.61 6.80 14.48
N ALA A 125 -7.91 7.66 13.73
CA ALA A 125 -6.44 7.65 13.68
C ALA A 125 -5.83 7.85 15.06
N SER A 126 -6.32 8.81 15.83
CA SER A 126 -5.81 9.12 17.17
C SER A 126 -5.98 7.95 18.14
N TYR A 127 -7.11 7.24 18.10
CA TYR A 127 -7.30 6.01 18.87
C TYR A 127 -6.28 4.94 18.48
N VAL A 128 -6.14 4.66 17.17
CA VAL A 128 -5.19 3.65 16.67
C VAL A 128 -3.76 3.97 17.13
N TRP A 129 -3.35 5.24 17.12
CA TRP A 129 -2.02 5.64 17.59
C TRP A 129 -1.83 5.39 19.08
N ARG A 130 -2.74 5.90 19.91
CA ARG A 130 -2.66 5.78 21.37
C ARG A 130 -2.69 4.32 21.82
N ILE A 131 -3.54 3.49 21.19
CA ILE A 131 -3.63 2.06 21.50
C ILE A 131 -2.35 1.34 21.08
N HIS A 132 -1.82 1.63 19.89
CA HIS A 132 -0.57 1.04 19.43
C HIS A 132 0.61 1.45 20.31
N ASP A 133 0.77 2.75 20.60
CA ASP A 133 1.87 3.27 21.42
C ASP A 133 1.81 2.72 22.85
N GLY A 134 0.62 2.64 23.44
CA GLY A 134 0.42 2.04 24.76
C GLY A 134 0.80 0.55 24.79
N ASN A 135 0.48 -0.19 23.72
CA ASN A 135 0.85 -1.61 23.63
C ASN A 135 2.35 -1.81 23.35
N VAL A 136 2.97 -0.97 22.51
CA VAL A 136 4.43 -0.97 22.28
C VAL A 136 5.19 -0.64 23.57
N ALA A 137 4.68 0.29 24.39
CA ALA A 137 5.29 0.62 25.68
C ALA A 137 5.26 -0.55 26.67
N ARG A 138 4.24 -1.42 26.60
CA ARG A 138 4.11 -2.63 27.43
C ARG A 138 4.91 -3.81 26.87
N ASN A 139 4.90 -3.95 25.55
CA ASN A 139 5.55 -5.02 24.83
C ASN A 139 6.30 -4.43 23.62
N PRO A 140 7.64 -4.28 23.69
CA PRO A 140 8.43 -3.74 22.59
C PRO A 140 8.40 -4.56 21.29
N GLU A 141 7.97 -5.84 21.35
CA GLU A 141 7.78 -6.68 20.16
C GLU A 141 6.42 -6.44 19.46
N TRP A 142 5.54 -5.66 20.10
CA TRP A 142 4.23 -5.31 19.56
C TRP A 142 4.38 -4.57 18.23
N ASN A 143 3.67 -5.03 17.21
CA ASN A 143 3.80 -4.51 15.87
C ASN A 143 2.42 -4.19 15.25
N VAL A 144 2.43 -3.83 13.96
CA VAL A 144 1.22 -3.42 13.24
C VAL A 144 0.20 -4.57 13.12
N ASP A 145 0.67 -5.81 13.03
CA ASP A 145 -0.19 -6.98 12.90
C ASP A 145 -0.96 -7.22 14.20
N ASP A 146 -0.30 -7.06 15.35
CA ASP A 146 -0.94 -7.19 16.67
C ASP A 146 -2.02 -6.12 16.88
N THR A 147 -1.73 -4.85 16.54
CA THR A 147 -2.75 -3.79 16.58
C THR A 147 -3.89 -4.07 15.61
N SER A 148 -3.61 -4.59 14.42
CA SER A 148 -4.65 -4.90 13.44
C SER A 148 -5.58 -6.02 13.92
N LEU A 149 -5.03 -7.04 14.58
CA LEU A 149 -5.78 -8.13 15.16
C LEU A 149 -6.62 -7.65 16.34
N LEU A 150 -6.02 -6.87 17.25
CA LEU A 150 -6.69 -6.32 18.43
C LEU A 150 -7.90 -5.46 18.07
N LEU A 151 -7.76 -4.60 17.07
CA LEU A 151 -8.82 -3.66 16.66
C LEU A 151 -9.76 -4.24 15.59
N GLU A 152 -9.58 -5.51 15.19
CA GLU A 152 -10.33 -6.15 14.11
C GLU A 152 -10.29 -5.37 12.78
N MET A 153 -9.18 -4.67 12.52
CA MET A 153 -8.97 -3.84 11.34
C MET A 153 -8.07 -4.53 10.32
N GLY A 154 -8.29 -4.26 9.03
CA GLY A 154 -7.38 -4.73 7.99
C GLY A 154 -5.96 -4.15 8.18
N ARG A 155 -4.94 -5.01 8.17
CA ARG A 155 -3.51 -4.64 8.32
C ARG A 155 -3.09 -3.42 7.52
N SER A 156 -3.47 -3.35 6.23
CA SER A 156 -3.15 -2.20 5.37
C SER A 156 -3.75 -0.92 5.92
N THR A 157 -4.99 -0.94 6.40
CA THR A 157 -5.66 0.24 6.97
C THR A 157 -4.97 0.68 8.27
N THR A 158 -4.66 -0.27 9.15
CA THR A 158 -3.92 -0.01 10.40
C THR A 158 -2.56 0.62 10.12
N PHE A 159 -1.80 0.05 9.17
CA PHE A 159 -0.51 0.59 8.74
C PHE A 159 -0.65 2.04 8.23
N GLN A 160 -1.66 2.32 7.41
CA GLN A 160 -1.89 3.66 6.86
C GLN A 160 -2.25 4.69 7.95
N TYR A 161 -3.01 4.29 8.97
CA TYR A 161 -3.24 5.14 10.13
C TYR A 161 -1.93 5.43 10.87
N LEU A 162 -1.11 4.42 11.15
CA LEU A 162 0.18 4.61 11.83
C LEU A 162 1.17 5.43 10.98
N GLU A 163 1.10 5.35 9.65
CA GLU A 163 1.94 6.17 8.76
C GLU A 163 1.67 7.68 8.93
N PHE A 164 0.42 8.08 9.22
CA PHE A 164 0.08 9.46 9.53
C PHE A 164 0.76 9.95 10.82
N ARG A 165 0.87 9.09 11.85
CA ARG A 165 1.57 9.38 13.10
C ARG A 165 3.05 9.68 12.86
N ASP A 166 3.71 8.86 12.05
CA ASP A 166 5.15 8.95 11.79
C ASP A 166 5.53 10.16 10.91
N ASN A 167 4.55 10.85 10.33
CA ASN A 167 4.73 12.00 9.44
C ASN A 167 3.84 13.18 9.86
N PRO A 168 4.00 13.73 11.08
CA PRO A 168 3.09 14.74 11.62
C PRO A 168 3.03 16.02 10.77
N ALA A 169 4.15 16.39 10.14
CA ALA A 169 4.21 17.54 9.25
C ALA A 169 3.40 17.35 7.95
N VAL A 170 3.21 16.11 7.48
CA VAL A 170 2.37 15.80 6.31
C VAL A 170 0.91 15.70 6.74
N PHE A 171 0.65 15.12 7.91
CA PHE A 171 -0.69 15.03 8.48
C PHE A 171 -1.30 16.40 8.77
N ALA A 172 -0.49 17.36 9.24
CA ALA A 172 -0.91 18.74 9.49
C ALA A 172 -1.11 19.58 8.22
N ASP A 173 -0.77 19.07 7.03
CA ASP A 173 -1.02 19.77 5.77
C ASP A 173 -2.52 19.98 5.57
N GLU A 174 -2.92 21.17 5.12
CA GLU A 174 -4.33 21.54 4.93
C GLU A 174 -5.07 20.60 3.96
N ARG A 175 -4.38 20.06 2.96
CA ARG A 175 -4.98 19.12 1.99
C ARG A 175 -5.32 17.77 2.62
N VAL A 176 -4.49 17.34 3.58
CA VAL A 176 -4.66 16.06 4.28
C VAL A 176 -5.67 16.22 5.40
N SER A 177 -5.46 17.21 6.25
CA SER A 177 -6.34 17.52 7.37
C SER A 177 -7.71 18.04 6.92
N GLY A 178 -7.84 18.66 5.75
CA GLY A 178 -9.13 19.11 5.20
C GLY A 178 -9.95 18.02 4.52
N ALA A 179 -9.44 16.78 4.42
CA ALA A 179 -10.16 15.71 3.72
C ALA A 179 -11.35 15.16 4.55
N ASP A 180 -12.50 15.02 3.90
CA ASP A 180 -13.73 14.50 4.53
C ASP A 180 -13.69 12.99 4.80
N THR A 181 -12.89 12.25 4.03
CA THR A 181 -12.81 10.78 4.13
C THR A 181 -11.37 10.31 4.25
N PHE A 182 -11.19 9.18 4.93
CA PHE A 182 -9.88 8.52 5.07
C PHE A 182 -9.20 8.26 3.72
N ARG A 183 -9.95 7.78 2.71
CA ARG A 183 -9.41 7.48 1.38
C ARG A 183 -8.87 8.74 0.69
N THR A 184 -9.61 9.85 0.77
CA THR A 184 -9.16 11.13 0.25
C THR A 184 -7.94 11.64 1.02
N ALA A 185 -7.95 11.54 2.36
CA ALA A 185 -6.84 11.94 3.21
C ALA A 185 -5.55 11.19 2.85
N LYS A 186 -5.62 9.86 2.68
CA LYS A 186 -4.48 9.03 2.30
C LYS A 186 -3.93 9.39 0.91
N LYS A 187 -4.80 9.61 -0.08
CA LYS A 187 -4.38 10.07 -1.40
C LYS A 187 -3.65 11.42 -1.34
N GLN A 188 -4.18 12.37 -0.58
CA GLN A 188 -3.55 13.68 -0.41
C GLN A 188 -2.22 13.57 0.34
N PHE A 189 -2.15 12.68 1.33
CA PHE A 189 -0.94 12.41 2.09
C PHE A 189 0.19 11.90 1.18
N ASP A 190 -0.09 10.95 0.28
CA ASP A 190 0.90 10.42 -0.66
C ASP A 190 1.41 11.50 -1.64
N ILE A 191 0.52 12.40 -2.06
CA ILE A 191 0.87 13.55 -2.91
C ILE A 191 1.80 14.50 -2.15
N VAL A 192 1.43 14.91 -0.93
CA VAL A 192 2.22 15.85 -0.11
C VAL A 192 3.57 15.23 0.27
N LYS A 193 3.59 13.96 0.67
CA LYS A 193 4.84 13.20 0.94
C LYS A 193 5.76 13.19 -0.27
N SER A 194 5.21 12.96 -1.46
CA SER A 194 5.98 12.97 -2.72
C SER A 194 6.51 14.36 -3.08
N LEU A 195 5.72 15.42 -2.82
CA LEU A 195 6.16 16.81 -3.03
C LEU A 195 7.31 17.19 -2.11
N LYS A 196 7.20 16.92 -0.80
CA LYS A 196 8.28 17.19 0.17
C LYS A 196 9.56 16.41 -0.16
N LYS A 197 9.43 15.16 -0.62
CA LYS A 197 10.57 14.37 -1.10
C LYS A 197 11.25 15.03 -2.30
N ARG A 198 10.48 15.57 -3.25
CA ARG A 198 11.03 16.31 -4.41
C ARG A 198 11.71 17.61 -3.98
N GLU A 199 11.13 18.35 -3.05
CA GLU A 199 11.72 19.57 -2.49
C GLU A 199 13.08 19.29 -1.84
N MET A 200 13.16 18.27 -0.98
CA MET A 200 14.44 17.85 -0.36
C MET A 200 15.51 17.47 -1.41
N ILE A 201 15.12 16.77 -2.48
CA ILE A 201 16.05 16.41 -3.56
C ILE A 201 16.54 17.66 -4.31
N VAL A 202 15.66 18.63 -4.54
CA VAL A 202 16.01 19.90 -5.20
C VAL A 202 16.95 20.73 -4.31
N GLU A 203 16.68 20.82 -3.01
CA GLU A 203 17.54 21.52 -2.06
C GLU A 203 18.92 20.86 -1.94
N PHE A 204 18.95 19.53 -1.85
CA PHE A 204 20.20 18.77 -1.85
C PHE A 204 21.04 19.05 -3.11
N ARG A 205 20.40 19.05 -4.28
CA ARG A 205 21.07 19.39 -5.55
C ARG A 205 21.58 20.83 -5.58
N LYS A 206 20.79 21.79 -5.07
CA LYS A 206 21.21 23.19 -4.98
C LYS A 206 22.43 23.34 -4.07
N LYS A 207 22.42 22.69 -2.90
CA LYS A 207 23.56 22.71 -1.96
C LYS A 207 24.80 22.07 -2.58
N ARG A 208 24.67 20.88 -3.17
CA ARG A 208 25.77 20.19 -3.86
C ARG A 208 26.37 21.05 -4.99
N ASN A 209 25.53 21.70 -5.79
CA ASN A 209 25.99 22.58 -6.86
C ASN A 209 26.66 23.85 -6.33
N ALA A 210 26.23 24.38 -5.18
CA ALA A 210 26.88 25.49 -4.51
C ALA A 210 28.27 25.09 -3.97
N ASP A 211 28.38 23.92 -3.35
CA ASP A 211 29.64 23.38 -2.83
C ASP A 211 30.65 23.12 -3.97
N LEU A 212 30.19 22.57 -5.10
CA LEU A 212 31.03 22.39 -6.30
C LEU A 212 31.52 23.73 -6.86
N LYS A 213 30.66 24.75 -6.92
CA LYS A 213 31.06 26.10 -7.36
C LYS A 213 32.03 26.76 -6.40
N ALA A 214 31.86 26.56 -5.09
CA ALA A 214 32.78 27.07 -4.07
C ALA A 214 34.17 26.44 -4.23
N ARG A 215 34.25 25.12 -4.39
CA ARG A 215 35.52 24.41 -4.64
C ARG A 215 36.23 24.87 -5.92
N GLN A 216 35.46 25.15 -6.98
CA GLN A 216 36.01 25.70 -8.22
C GLN A 216 36.53 27.13 -8.04
N ALA A 217 35.87 27.94 -7.20
CA ALA A 217 36.27 29.32 -6.94
C ALA A 217 37.52 29.44 -6.05
N GLU A 218 37.75 28.47 -5.15
CA GLU A 218 38.91 28.44 -4.24
C GLU A 218 40.24 28.12 -4.94
N GLY A 219 40.26 28.00 -6.28
CA GLY A 219 41.51 27.87 -7.03
C GLY A 219 42.23 26.55 -6.77
N GLY A 220 41.53 25.53 -6.26
CA GLY A 220 41.99 24.16 -6.27
C GLY A 220 42.15 23.71 -7.72
N GLY A 221 43.33 23.98 -8.29
CA GLY A 221 43.71 23.57 -9.63
C GLY A 221 43.34 22.12 -9.78
N ALA A 222 42.59 21.80 -10.83
CA ALA A 222 42.22 20.44 -11.18
C ALA A 222 43.48 19.60 -11.08
N THR A 223 43.60 18.84 -9.99
CA THR A 223 44.64 17.84 -9.89
C THR A 223 44.20 16.82 -10.92
N SER A 224 44.83 16.88 -12.09
CA SER A 224 44.58 15.93 -13.16
C SER A 224 44.86 14.56 -12.57
N VAL A 225 43.81 13.80 -12.28
CA VAL A 225 43.91 12.37 -11.99
C VAL A 225 44.19 11.70 -13.33
N THR A 226 45.41 11.92 -13.81
CA THR A 226 46.03 11.22 -14.93
C THR A 226 47.29 10.62 -14.33
N ASP A 227 47.39 9.29 -14.43
CA ASP A 227 48.48 8.43 -13.95
C ASP A 227 48.19 7.71 -12.62
N PHE A 228 47.31 6.70 -12.69
CA PHE A 228 47.33 5.57 -11.76
C PHE A 228 47.73 4.33 -12.55
N GLU A 229 48.99 3.91 -12.37
CA GLU A 229 49.52 2.69 -12.97
C GLU A 229 48.77 1.46 -12.46
N LEU A 230 48.42 0.56 -13.38
CA LEU A 230 47.77 -0.71 -13.11
C LEU A 230 48.68 -1.61 -12.25
N GLY A 231 48.42 -1.61 -10.95
CA GLY A 231 48.92 -2.61 -10.00
C GLY A 231 47.74 -3.26 -9.27
N THR A 232 47.52 -4.54 -9.58
CA THR A 232 46.49 -5.43 -9.02
C THR A 232 46.32 -5.34 -7.50
N ILE A 233 45.12 -4.95 -7.05
CA ILE A 233 44.27 -5.51 -5.97
C ILE A 233 42.97 -4.67 -6.01
N TYR A 234 41.81 -5.32 -6.06
CA TYR A 234 40.48 -4.71 -6.26
C TYR A 234 40.28 -3.36 -5.55
N PRO A 235 40.06 -2.24 -6.27
CA PRO A 235 39.88 -0.94 -5.64
C PRO A 235 38.46 -0.81 -5.08
N SER A 236 38.37 -0.08 -3.96
CA SER A 236 37.11 0.54 -3.52
C SER A 236 36.53 1.35 -4.68
N VAL A 237 35.28 1.06 -5.05
CA VAL A 237 34.58 1.75 -6.12
C VAL A 237 34.47 3.24 -5.78
N ASP A 238 35.12 4.07 -6.57
CA ASP A 238 34.97 5.52 -6.55
C ASP A 238 33.58 5.87 -7.09
N LEU A 239 32.66 6.22 -6.18
CA LEU A 239 31.27 6.55 -6.50
C LEU A 239 31.15 7.78 -7.42
N ASP A 240 32.17 8.64 -7.45
CA ASP A 240 32.17 9.86 -8.27
C ASP A 240 32.46 9.55 -9.76
N GLN A 241 33.24 8.51 -10.06
CA GLN A 241 33.38 8.00 -11.44
C GLN A 241 32.12 7.26 -11.91
N VAL A 242 31.44 6.55 -11.00
CA VAL A 242 30.18 5.87 -11.31
C VAL A 242 29.09 6.90 -11.65
N GLU A 243 28.98 8.04 -10.94
CA GLU A 243 27.93 9.04 -11.22
C GLU A 243 28.09 9.74 -12.59
N MET A 244 29.33 10.00 -13.03
CA MET A 244 29.59 10.68 -14.31
C MET A 244 29.33 9.77 -15.51
N GLU A 245 29.63 8.46 -15.39
CA GLU A 245 29.16 7.46 -16.33
C GLU A 245 27.64 7.27 -16.24
N VAL A 246 27.02 7.36 -15.06
CA VAL A 246 25.58 7.20 -14.84
C VAL A 246 24.74 8.32 -15.48
N GLY A 247 25.27 9.51 -15.75
CA GLY A 247 24.58 10.52 -16.56
C GLY A 247 24.39 10.09 -18.02
N GLY A 248 25.44 9.49 -18.61
CA GLY A 248 25.39 8.87 -19.93
C GLY A 248 24.68 7.51 -19.92
N LEU A 249 24.79 6.76 -18.82
CA LEU A 249 24.11 5.49 -18.59
C LEU A 249 22.62 5.74 -18.41
N ALA A 250 22.17 6.77 -17.68
CA ALA A 250 20.75 7.08 -17.47
C ALA A 250 20.04 7.43 -18.78
N ALA A 251 20.71 8.20 -19.66
CA ALA A 251 20.26 8.46 -21.03
C ALA A 251 20.34 7.21 -21.95
N ARG A 252 21.18 6.22 -21.60
CA ARG A 252 21.20 4.87 -22.21
C ARG A 252 20.19 3.90 -21.57
N ILE A 253 19.78 4.10 -20.31
CA ILE A 253 18.99 3.17 -19.49
C ILE A 253 17.49 3.37 -19.73
N ALA A 254 17.04 4.60 -19.96
CA ALA A 254 15.63 4.87 -20.18
C ALA A 254 15.44 5.90 -21.31
N GLN A 255 14.88 5.44 -22.43
CA GLN A 255 14.48 6.29 -23.54
C GLN A 255 12.96 6.26 -23.69
N GLN A 256 12.35 7.44 -23.76
CA GLN A 256 10.93 7.57 -24.05
C GLN A 256 10.74 7.74 -25.55
N GLY A 257 9.98 6.85 -26.18
CA GLY A 257 9.69 6.92 -27.61
C GLY A 257 8.85 5.76 -28.10
N ASP A 258 8.56 5.76 -29.40
CA ASP A 258 7.92 4.63 -30.06
C ASP A 258 8.95 3.50 -30.23
N CYS A 259 8.71 2.37 -29.54
CA CYS A 259 9.62 1.22 -29.60
C CYS A 259 9.82 0.67 -31.02
N ARG A 260 8.82 0.82 -31.92
CA ARG A 260 8.89 0.41 -33.33
C ARG A 260 9.94 1.19 -34.12
N GLU A 261 10.05 2.48 -33.82
CA GLU A 261 11.04 3.35 -34.47
C GLU A 261 12.38 3.31 -33.75
N TRP A 262 12.37 3.00 -32.46
CA TRP A 262 13.58 2.87 -31.65
C TRP A 262 14.39 1.63 -32.04
N ILE A 263 13.74 0.46 -32.17
CA ILE A 263 14.41 -0.82 -32.42
C ILE A 263 15.13 -0.84 -33.79
N LYS A 264 14.59 -0.13 -34.79
CA LYS A 264 15.17 0.01 -36.14
C LYS A 264 16.51 0.75 -36.18
N LYS A 265 16.82 1.54 -35.15
CA LYS A 265 18.08 2.30 -35.07
C LYS A 265 19.26 1.44 -34.62
N TRP A 266 18.98 0.26 -34.06
CA TRP A 266 20.01 -0.65 -33.59
C TRP A 266 20.45 -1.57 -34.73
N PRO A 267 21.77 -1.84 -34.84
CA PRO A 267 22.27 -2.82 -35.77
C PRO A 267 21.78 -4.22 -35.40
N ASP A 268 21.99 -5.15 -36.31
CA ASP A 268 21.71 -6.57 -36.08
C ASP A 268 22.58 -7.07 -34.91
N GLU A 269 22.04 -8.00 -34.12
CA GLU A 269 22.79 -8.64 -33.02
C GLU A 269 23.34 -7.65 -31.97
N ALA A 270 22.62 -6.55 -31.73
CA ALA A 270 22.96 -5.53 -30.75
C ALA A 270 22.72 -5.94 -29.28
N PHE A 271 21.81 -6.89 -29.01
CA PHE A 271 21.34 -7.20 -27.66
C PHE A 271 21.51 -8.67 -27.28
N ASP A 272 21.93 -8.89 -26.02
CA ASP A 272 22.04 -10.21 -25.38
C ASP A 272 20.76 -10.60 -24.62
N PHE A 273 19.88 -9.64 -24.35
CA PHE A 273 18.60 -9.90 -23.71
C PHE A 273 17.58 -8.82 -24.09
N LEU A 274 16.37 -9.25 -24.40
CA LEU A 274 15.24 -8.37 -24.64
C LEU A 274 14.09 -8.73 -23.72
N HIS A 275 13.54 -7.72 -23.03
CA HIS A 275 12.32 -7.85 -22.25
C HIS A 275 11.28 -6.91 -22.80
N TRP A 276 10.15 -7.44 -23.26
CA TRP A 276 9.15 -6.68 -23.99
C TRP A 276 7.75 -6.92 -23.43
N ASP A 277 7.07 -5.82 -23.12
CA ASP A 277 5.72 -5.79 -22.52
C ASP A 277 4.77 -5.01 -23.43
N PRO A 278 4.31 -5.61 -24.55
CA PRO A 278 3.38 -4.96 -25.45
C PRO A 278 1.96 -4.90 -24.85
N PRO A 279 1.09 -4.01 -25.35
CA PRO A 279 -0.35 -4.15 -25.19
C PRO A 279 -0.78 -5.58 -25.55
N TYR A 280 -1.52 -6.24 -24.66
CA TYR A 280 -1.81 -7.68 -24.74
C TYR A 280 -3.26 -7.99 -25.15
N GLY A 281 -4.06 -6.97 -25.51
CA GLY A 281 -5.35 -7.17 -26.16
C GLY A 281 -6.51 -7.47 -25.22
N GLY A 282 -6.39 -7.10 -23.94
CA GLY A 282 -7.42 -7.32 -22.91
C GLY A 282 -8.31 -6.09 -22.68
N GLU A 283 -9.49 -6.30 -22.08
CA GLU A 283 -10.20 -5.17 -21.44
C GLU A 283 -9.26 -4.59 -20.38
N GLN A 284 -8.90 -3.31 -20.49
CA GLN A 284 -8.00 -2.65 -19.54
C GLN A 284 -8.50 -2.82 -18.10
N SER A 285 -8.02 -3.85 -17.41
CA SER A 285 -8.37 -4.14 -16.04
C SER A 285 -7.55 -3.25 -15.11
N GLY A 286 -7.81 -1.94 -15.15
CA GLY A 286 -7.51 -1.00 -14.06
C GLY A 286 -6.08 -1.00 -13.50
N GLY A 287 -5.06 -1.35 -14.28
CA GLY A 287 -3.66 -1.30 -13.86
C GLY A 287 -3.23 0.13 -13.50
N ALA A 288 -2.12 0.29 -12.77
CA ALA A 288 -1.64 1.54 -12.16
C ALA A 288 -1.38 2.75 -13.12
N PHE A 289 -1.73 2.64 -14.40
CA PHE A 289 -1.49 3.61 -15.46
C PHE A 289 -2.77 4.15 -16.14
N THR A 290 -3.97 4.01 -15.55
CA THR A 290 -5.25 4.51 -16.11
C THR A 290 -5.32 6.03 -16.35
N SER A 291 -4.26 6.80 -16.08
CA SER A 291 -4.24 8.26 -16.22
C SER A 291 -3.64 8.80 -17.53
N PHE A 292 -3.11 7.96 -18.43
CA PHE A 292 -2.37 8.46 -19.60
C PHE A 292 -2.89 7.93 -20.93
N ARG A 293 -3.80 8.69 -21.56
CA ARG A 293 -4.36 8.53 -22.92
C ARG A 293 -5.02 7.16 -23.16
N LYS A 294 -6.14 7.18 -23.89
CA LYS A 294 -6.77 5.93 -24.36
C LYS A 294 -5.86 5.31 -25.41
N ILE A 295 -5.03 4.36 -25.00
CA ILE A 295 -4.24 3.51 -25.92
C ILE A 295 -5.21 2.47 -26.48
N ASP A 296 -5.12 2.22 -27.79
CA ASP A 296 -5.81 1.08 -28.39
C ASP A 296 -5.14 -0.19 -27.89
N ASP A 297 -5.83 -0.93 -27.03
CA ASP A 297 -5.42 -2.23 -26.50
C ASP A 297 -6.39 -3.31 -26.99
N SER A 298 -6.98 -3.11 -28.16
CA SER A 298 -7.75 -4.16 -28.80
C SER A 298 -6.84 -5.32 -29.19
N TRP A 299 -7.36 -6.54 -29.12
CA TRP A 299 -6.63 -7.73 -29.54
C TRP A 299 -6.09 -7.63 -30.98
N ALA A 300 -6.87 -7.05 -31.89
CA ALA A 300 -6.44 -6.83 -33.27
C ALA A 300 -5.22 -5.90 -33.37
N TYR A 301 -5.19 -4.82 -32.56
CA TYR A 301 -4.05 -3.92 -32.49
C TYR A 301 -2.82 -4.61 -31.87
N ALA A 302 -2.99 -5.27 -30.72
CA ALA A 302 -1.94 -6.01 -30.02
C ALA A 302 -1.27 -7.04 -30.94
N MET A 303 -2.06 -7.87 -31.63
CA MET A 303 -1.52 -8.88 -32.54
C MET A 303 -0.80 -8.30 -33.74
N LYS A 304 -1.33 -7.23 -34.33
CA LYS A 304 -0.64 -6.55 -35.42
C LYS A 304 0.71 -6.01 -34.94
N LEU A 305 0.75 -5.38 -33.76
CA LEU A 305 1.98 -4.86 -33.18
C LEU A 305 3.00 -5.97 -32.90
N ILE A 306 2.58 -7.08 -32.30
CA ILE A 306 3.46 -8.23 -32.02
C ILE A 306 4.01 -8.81 -33.33
N SER A 307 3.13 -9.04 -34.32
CA SER A 307 3.52 -9.56 -35.63
C SER A 307 4.50 -8.63 -36.36
N ASP A 308 4.28 -7.33 -36.30
CA ASP A 308 5.15 -6.33 -36.95
C ASP A 308 6.52 -6.22 -36.26
N MET A 309 6.59 -6.44 -34.94
CA MET A 309 7.80 -6.25 -34.13
C MET A 309 8.73 -7.46 -34.07
N ILE A 310 8.20 -8.69 -34.16
CA ILE A 310 9.00 -9.92 -34.05
C ILE A 310 10.23 -9.93 -35.01
N PRO A 311 10.11 -9.54 -36.29
CA PRO A 311 11.27 -9.51 -37.18
C PRO A 311 12.40 -8.59 -36.69
N ASP A 312 12.05 -7.40 -36.19
CA ASP A 312 13.02 -6.45 -35.66
C ASP A 312 13.64 -6.93 -34.35
N LEU A 313 12.84 -7.48 -33.43
CA LEU A 313 13.33 -8.06 -32.17
C LEU A 313 14.28 -9.23 -32.43
N HIS A 314 13.96 -10.10 -33.41
CA HIS A 314 14.84 -11.20 -33.82
C HIS A 314 16.14 -10.69 -34.46
N ARG A 315 16.06 -9.66 -35.31
CA ARG A 315 17.21 -9.06 -35.98
C ARG A 315 18.23 -8.52 -34.98
N VAL A 316 17.78 -7.77 -33.98
CA VAL A 316 18.67 -7.12 -33.00
C VAL A 316 19.14 -8.06 -31.88
N LEU A 317 18.50 -9.21 -31.67
CA LEU A 317 18.92 -10.18 -30.66
C LEU A 317 20.12 -11.01 -31.19
N ARG A 318 21.13 -11.25 -30.36
CA ARG A 318 22.26 -12.12 -30.71
C ARG A 318 21.86 -13.59 -30.80
N PRO A 319 22.52 -14.41 -31.63
CA PRO A 319 22.38 -15.85 -31.56
C PRO A 319 22.77 -16.37 -30.15
N GLY A 320 22.04 -17.36 -29.65
CA GLY A 320 22.20 -17.93 -28.30
C GLY A 320 21.58 -17.14 -27.15
N HIS A 321 20.85 -16.06 -27.44
CA HIS A 321 20.36 -15.11 -26.44
C HIS A 321 18.82 -15.04 -26.37
N TRP A 322 18.29 -14.39 -25.32
CA TRP A 322 16.90 -14.55 -24.87
C TRP A 322 16.04 -13.31 -25.08
N LEU A 323 14.78 -13.55 -25.43
CA LEU A 323 13.69 -12.59 -25.53
C LEU A 323 12.55 -13.05 -24.62
N ALA A 324 12.09 -12.18 -23.72
CA ALA A 324 10.93 -12.40 -22.88
C ALA A 324 9.79 -11.48 -23.33
N ILE A 325 8.64 -12.06 -23.72
CA ILE A 325 7.47 -11.31 -24.21
C ILE A 325 6.26 -11.57 -23.30
N TRP A 326 5.67 -10.51 -22.74
CA TRP A 326 4.40 -10.60 -22.02
C TRP A 326 3.22 -10.76 -22.97
N CYS A 327 2.24 -11.58 -22.58
CA CYS A 327 0.99 -11.75 -23.32
C CYS A 327 -0.17 -12.10 -22.37
N HIS A 328 -1.40 -11.81 -22.80
CA HIS A 328 -2.58 -12.26 -22.07
C HIS A 328 -2.72 -13.79 -22.18
N PRO A 329 -3.18 -14.53 -21.16
CA PRO A 329 -3.29 -15.99 -21.22
C PRO A 329 -4.14 -16.53 -22.35
N SER A 330 -5.26 -15.86 -22.62
CA SER A 330 -6.14 -16.25 -23.74
C SER A 330 -5.45 -16.19 -25.10
N ASN A 331 -4.34 -15.44 -25.16
CA ASN A 331 -3.66 -15.03 -26.37
C ASN A 331 -2.31 -15.74 -26.53
N THR A 332 -1.86 -16.48 -25.52
CA THR A 332 -0.57 -17.17 -25.51
C THR A 332 -0.39 -18.05 -26.73
N GLN A 333 -1.41 -18.83 -27.13
CA GLN A 333 -1.29 -19.70 -28.32
C GLN A 333 -1.03 -18.91 -29.62
N ASP A 334 -1.63 -17.73 -29.78
CA ASP A 334 -1.47 -16.92 -30.98
C ASP A 334 -0.14 -16.19 -31.02
N VAL A 335 0.31 -15.64 -29.88
CA VAL A 335 1.66 -15.07 -29.75
C VAL A 335 2.70 -16.16 -29.96
N THR A 336 2.49 -17.31 -29.36
CA THR A 336 3.31 -18.50 -29.58
C THR A 336 3.33 -18.86 -31.07
N ARG A 337 2.20 -18.82 -31.81
CA ARG A 337 2.18 -19.06 -33.27
C ARG A 337 2.99 -18.05 -34.08
N LEU A 338 2.94 -16.77 -33.70
CA LEU A 338 3.76 -15.73 -34.33
C LEU A 338 5.26 -15.96 -34.09
N LEU A 339 5.61 -16.47 -32.90
CA LEU A 339 6.96 -16.95 -32.60
C LEU A 339 7.23 -18.34 -33.24
N ALA A 340 6.17 -19.10 -33.57
CA ALA A 340 6.19 -20.45 -34.11
C ALA A 340 6.32 -20.55 -35.63
N GLY A 341 6.96 -19.55 -36.24
CA GLY A 341 7.99 -19.93 -37.20
C GLY A 341 8.93 -20.99 -36.60
N HIS A 342 9.05 -21.11 -35.26
CA HIS A 342 10.01 -21.97 -34.58
C HIS A 342 9.40 -22.93 -33.57
N VAL A 343 10.19 -23.94 -33.20
CA VAL A 343 9.74 -25.13 -32.49
C VAL A 343 9.16 -24.79 -31.13
N LEU A 344 7.98 -25.36 -30.84
CA LEU A 344 7.30 -25.33 -29.55
C LEU A 344 7.40 -26.71 -28.91
N ASP A 345 7.65 -26.75 -27.61
CA ASP A 345 7.47 -27.93 -26.79
C ASP A 345 6.45 -27.57 -25.71
N ASP A 346 5.37 -28.34 -25.58
CA ASP A 346 4.51 -28.29 -24.42
C ASP A 346 4.00 -29.69 -24.08
N VAL A 347 3.98 -29.94 -22.78
CA VAL A 347 3.86 -31.24 -22.12
C VAL A 347 2.47 -31.85 -22.32
N LEU A 348 2.34 -32.74 -23.31
CA LEU A 348 1.49 -33.95 -23.46
C LEU A 348 1.38 -34.28 -24.97
N PRO A 349 1.27 -35.56 -25.38
CA PRO A 349 1.82 -36.04 -26.66
C PRO A 349 1.12 -35.42 -27.86
N LEU A 350 1.73 -34.38 -28.45
CA LEU A 350 1.24 -33.74 -29.66
C LEU A 350 2.18 -33.94 -30.83
N ARG A 351 1.54 -34.19 -31.97
CA ARG A 351 2.15 -34.44 -33.25
C ARG A 351 2.50 -33.10 -33.89
N CYS A 352 3.69 -33.00 -34.48
CA CYS A 352 4.07 -31.92 -35.40
C CYS A 352 2.92 -31.63 -36.38
N TYR A 353 2.30 -30.44 -36.36
CA TYR A 353 1.13 -30.13 -37.21
C TYR A 353 1.45 -30.29 -38.70
N ASN A 354 2.68 -29.94 -39.10
CA ASN A 354 3.12 -29.98 -40.50
C ASN A 354 3.59 -31.37 -40.97
N CYS A 355 4.02 -32.26 -40.06
CA CYS A 355 4.66 -33.54 -40.41
C CYS A 355 4.06 -34.78 -39.70
N ARG A 356 3.07 -34.57 -38.83
CA ARG A 356 2.26 -35.54 -38.06
C ARG A 356 3.01 -36.62 -37.25
N LYS A 357 4.34 -36.56 -37.12
CA LYS A 357 5.13 -37.49 -36.29
C LYS A 357 4.98 -37.16 -34.79
N SER A 358 4.88 -38.20 -33.97
CA SER A 358 4.91 -38.17 -32.50
C SER A 358 6.35 -38.30 -32.01
N TRP A 359 6.75 -37.46 -31.06
CA TRP A 359 8.12 -37.43 -30.52
C TRP A 359 8.07 -37.63 -29.01
N THR A 360 8.95 -38.46 -28.47
CA THR A 360 9.13 -38.67 -27.03
C THR A 360 10.29 -37.83 -26.51
N SER A 361 10.23 -37.47 -25.23
CA SER A 361 11.11 -36.52 -24.53
C SER A 361 12.61 -36.85 -24.54
N GLU A 362 13.03 -38.01 -25.05
CA GLU A 362 14.43 -38.45 -25.04
C GLU A 362 15.25 -38.00 -26.26
N LYS A 363 14.66 -37.29 -27.24
CA LYS A 363 15.37 -36.86 -28.46
C LYS A 363 15.07 -35.43 -28.88
N LEU A 364 15.44 -34.47 -28.04
CA LEU A 364 15.33 -33.02 -28.29
C LEU A 364 16.52 -32.45 -29.09
N GLN A 365 16.79 -32.98 -30.27
CA GLN A 365 17.76 -32.38 -31.19
C GLN A 365 17.40 -32.67 -32.65
N HIS A 366 16.31 -32.10 -33.22
CA HIS A 366 16.20 -31.99 -34.69
C HIS A 366 15.35 -30.80 -35.16
N TYR A 367 15.89 -30.13 -36.19
CA TYR A 367 15.48 -28.90 -36.86
C TYR A 367 14.34 -29.11 -37.88
N CYS A 368 13.45 -28.11 -38.03
CA CYS A 368 12.42 -28.05 -39.09
C CYS A 368 12.84 -27.02 -40.17
N PRO A 369 13.13 -27.41 -41.42
CA PRO A 369 13.77 -26.53 -42.40
C PRO A 369 12.94 -25.39 -43.01
N ALA A 370 11.68 -25.21 -42.61
CA ALA A 370 10.71 -24.46 -43.42
C ALA A 370 10.51 -22.98 -43.05
N SER A 371 11.19 -22.43 -42.03
CA SER A 371 10.67 -21.23 -41.35
C SER A 371 11.61 -20.04 -41.12
N GLY A 372 12.83 -20.05 -41.65
CA GLY A 372 13.65 -18.82 -41.84
C GLY A 372 14.23 -18.11 -40.60
N HIS A 373 13.69 -18.29 -39.40
CA HIS A 373 14.28 -17.84 -38.13
C HIS A 373 14.39 -19.04 -37.15
N SER A 374 14.72 -18.91 -35.86
CA SER A 374 14.69 -20.02 -34.88
C SER A 374 14.63 -19.52 -33.44
N PHE A 375 13.49 -19.71 -32.75
CA PHE A 375 13.25 -19.44 -31.33
C PHE A 375 12.89 -20.71 -30.54
N TRP A 376 13.39 -20.87 -29.31
CA TRP A 376 12.90 -21.87 -28.33
C TRP A 376 11.93 -21.23 -27.35
N VAL A 377 10.66 -21.67 -27.34
CA VAL A 377 9.61 -21.07 -26.51
C VAL A 377 9.32 -21.93 -25.27
N ASN A 378 9.39 -21.34 -24.07
CA ASN A 378 8.96 -21.99 -22.82
C ASN A 378 7.91 -21.12 -22.10
N PRO A 379 6.66 -21.59 -21.94
CA PRO A 379 5.65 -20.90 -21.15
C PRO A 379 5.87 -21.18 -19.66
N TYR A 380 6.45 -20.23 -18.94
CA TYR A 380 6.46 -20.28 -17.47
C TYR A 380 5.18 -19.66 -16.91
N PRO A 381 4.37 -20.37 -16.10
CA PRO A 381 3.51 -19.72 -15.13
C PRO A 381 4.41 -19.06 -14.08
N ASN A 382 4.20 -17.77 -13.84
CA ASN A 382 5.04 -17.02 -12.94
C ASN A 382 4.79 -17.37 -11.46
N HIS A 383 5.80 -17.93 -10.80
CA HIS A 383 6.00 -17.76 -9.36
C HIS A 383 7.16 -16.78 -9.15
N TRP A 384 6.87 -15.47 -9.14
CA TRP A 384 7.88 -14.48 -8.77
C TRP A 384 8.14 -14.53 -7.26
N TYR A 385 9.33 -14.95 -6.84
CA TYR A 385 9.83 -14.68 -5.50
C TYR A 385 10.73 -13.44 -5.54
N LYS A 386 10.20 -12.27 -5.15
CA LYS A 386 11.00 -11.04 -4.99
C LYS A 386 11.63 -11.02 -3.60
N VAL A 387 12.92 -11.34 -3.53
CA VAL A 387 13.69 -11.51 -2.27
C VAL A 387 13.68 -10.26 -1.36
N ASN A 388 13.48 -9.06 -1.91
CA ASN A 388 13.60 -7.79 -1.16
C ASN A 388 12.31 -6.96 -1.08
N ARG A 389 11.14 -7.53 -1.39
CA ARG A 389 9.84 -6.90 -1.06
C ARG A 389 9.20 -7.70 0.08
N LYS A 390 8.99 -7.08 1.24
CA LYS A 390 8.02 -7.60 2.22
C LYS A 390 6.65 -7.48 1.58
N ALA A 391 6.24 -8.52 0.87
CA ALA A 391 4.93 -8.62 0.29
C ALA A 391 3.90 -8.57 1.44
N ASP A 392 3.08 -7.53 1.47
CA ASP A 392 1.84 -7.57 2.21
C ASP A 392 0.97 -8.61 1.50
N GLY A 393 0.47 -9.61 2.23
CA GLY A 393 -0.21 -10.78 1.67
C GLY A 393 -1.44 -10.51 0.78
N HIS A 394 -1.79 -9.25 0.53
CA HIS A 394 -2.78 -8.81 -0.44
C HIS A 394 -2.29 -8.84 -1.90
N GLU A 395 -1.05 -8.40 -2.21
CA GLU A 395 -0.52 -8.55 -3.57
C GLU A 395 -0.23 -10.03 -3.87
N ILE A 396 0.30 -10.78 -2.89
CA ILE A 396 0.54 -12.21 -3.03
C ILE A 396 -0.76 -12.99 -3.28
N LYS A 397 -1.88 -12.69 -2.61
CA LYS A 397 -3.14 -13.36 -2.97
C LYS A 397 -3.60 -12.92 -4.37
N ARG A 398 -3.57 -11.63 -4.71
CA ARG A 398 -4.04 -11.19 -6.03
C ARG A 398 -3.23 -11.76 -7.20
N PHE A 399 -1.93 -12.03 -7.01
CA PHE A 399 -1.03 -12.56 -8.03
C PHE A 399 -0.74 -14.07 -7.91
N LEU A 400 -0.98 -14.72 -6.76
CA LEU A 400 -0.80 -16.18 -6.60
C LEU A 400 -2.09 -16.99 -6.72
N VAL A 401 -3.28 -16.39 -6.64
CA VAL A 401 -4.53 -17.10 -7.04
C VAL A 401 -5.02 -16.75 -8.44
N ASN A 402 -4.48 -15.72 -9.10
CA ASN A 402 -4.67 -15.51 -10.54
C ASN A 402 -3.46 -16.06 -11.30
N ALA A 403 -3.59 -17.30 -11.77
CA ALA A 403 -2.60 -18.05 -12.55
C ALA A 403 -2.36 -17.49 -13.98
N GLU A 404 -2.51 -16.18 -14.20
CA GLU A 404 -2.96 -15.68 -15.50
C GLU A 404 -2.20 -14.46 -16.04
N GLU A 405 -0.91 -14.33 -15.78
CA GLU A 405 -0.05 -13.47 -16.63
C GLU A 405 1.13 -14.30 -17.16
N PRO A 406 0.91 -15.12 -18.19
CA PRO A 406 1.97 -15.85 -18.86
C PRO A 406 2.81 -14.91 -19.68
N PHE A 407 4.09 -15.19 -19.70
CA PHE A 407 5.03 -14.59 -20.62
C PHE A 407 5.82 -15.71 -21.27
N LEU A 408 6.25 -15.47 -22.51
CA LEU A 408 6.96 -16.44 -23.33
C LEU A 408 8.44 -16.10 -23.30
N PHE A 409 9.28 -17.06 -22.94
CA PHE A 409 10.72 -16.98 -23.15
C PHE A 409 11.08 -17.60 -24.49
N ALA A 410 11.76 -16.84 -25.36
CA ALA A 410 12.20 -17.21 -26.69
C ALA A 410 13.72 -17.06 -26.82
N ALA A 411 14.48 -18.11 -27.17
CA ALA A 411 15.93 -18.00 -27.44
C ALA A 411 16.26 -18.03 -28.93
N LYS A 412 17.02 -17.08 -29.47
CA LYS A 412 17.47 -17.11 -30.87
C LYS A 412 18.54 -18.19 -31.05
N MET A 413 18.35 -19.12 -31.97
CA MET A 413 19.34 -20.19 -32.24
C MET A 413 20.61 -19.65 -32.91
N GLN A 414 21.70 -20.41 -32.78
CA GLN A 414 23.00 -20.16 -33.43
C GLN A 414 22.97 -20.36 -34.95
#